data_AF-A0A0R1U7N9-F1
#
_entry.id   AF-A0A0R1U7N9-F1
#
_cell.length_a   1.000
_cell.length_b   1.000
_cell.length_c   1.000
_cell.angle_alpha   90.00
_cell.angle_beta   90.00
_cell.angle_gamma   90.00
#
_symmetry.space_group_name_H-M   'P 1'
#
loop_
_entity.id
_entity.type
_entity.pdbx_description
1 polymer ?
#
loop_
_entity_poly.entity_id
_entity_poly.type
_entity_poly.pdbx_seq_one_letter_code
_entity_poly.pdbx_strand_id
1 'polypeptide(L)'
;MIIEELEKRLKKISTHFKLIRFDIDNQLPLEIDYAPENEEPFEVYNFSRDYYYLKRISEYVTNDQLNVLLFLINQWNDEHFKTNNPFKKYTDDLADTLLSKNKAYGDSFTKSIDKYGLPVIGIRLSDKYNRIEHLITNNEFKENDESLADTLLDTAGYSILALKYLKEHENEISKN
;
A
#
# COMPACT_ATOMS: atom_id res chain seq x y z
N MET A 1 -10.91 -20.12 0.08
CA MET A 1 -10.10 -21.07 -0.72
C MET A 1 -9.06 -21.63 0.22
N ILE A 2 -9.03 -22.93 0.47
CA ILE A 2 -7.97 -23.51 1.32
C ILE A 2 -6.65 -23.66 0.54
N ILE A 3 -5.52 -23.86 1.23
CA ILE A 3 -4.18 -23.94 0.59
C ILE A 3 -4.15 -25.00 -0.52
N GLU A 4 -4.74 -26.17 -0.27
CA GLU A 4 -4.81 -27.28 -1.24
C GLU A 4 -5.60 -26.88 -2.50
N GLU A 5 -6.63 -26.05 -2.35
CA GLU A 5 -7.42 -25.56 -3.46
C GLU A 5 -6.65 -24.51 -4.26
N LEU A 6 -5.90 -23.61 -3.61
CA LEU A 6 -4.99 -22.67 -4.27
C LEU A 6 -3.94 -23.44 -5.09
N GLU A 7 -3.27 -24.42 -4.49
CA GLU A 7 -2.23 -25.22 -5.14
C GLU A 7 -2.78 -25.91 -6.40
N LYS A 8 -3.94 -26.56 -6.28
CA LYS A 8 -4.60 -27.22 -7.41
C LYS A 8 -4.93 -26.25 -8.54
N ARG A 9 -5.36 -25.03 -8.24
CA ARG A 9 -5.69 -24.02 -9.25
C ARG A 9 -4.44 -23.42 -9.90
N LEU A 10 -3.37 -23.19 -9.14
CA LEU A 10 -2.07 -22.77 -9.69
C LEU A 10 -1.50 -23.82 -10.65
N LYS A 11 -1.57 -25.11 -10.29
CA LYS A 11 -1.11 -26.21 -11.15
C LYS A 11 -1.91 -26.35 -12.45
N LYS A 12 -3.15 -25.85 -12.51
CA LYS A 12 -3.92 -25.76 -13.77
C LYS A 12 -3.44 -24.63 -14.68
N ILE A 13 -2.86 -23.57 -14.11
CA ILE A 13 -2.25 -22.49 -14.89
C ILE A 13 -0.92 -23.00 -15.47
N SER A 14 -0.04 -23.53 -14.63
CA SER A 14 1.21 -24.14 -15.05
C SER A 14 1.68 -25.16 -14.01
N THR A 15 2.21 -26.29 -14.45
CA THR A 15 2.76 -27.32 -13.57
C THR A 15 4.01 -26.86 -12.82
N HIS A 16 4.64 -25.77 -13.27
CA HIS A 16 5.86 -25.20 -12.71
C HIS A 16 5.64 -24.36 -11.44
N PHE A 17 4.39 -23.98 -11.13
CA PHE A 17 4.09 -23.27 -9.89
C PHE A 17 4.34 -24.15 -8.66
N LYS A 18 4.94 -23.61 -7.61
CA LYS A 18 5.12 -24.27 -6.31
C LYS A 18 4.66 -23.33 -5.19
N LEU A 19 4.13 -23.90 -4.11
CA LEU A 19 3.85 -23.16 -2.89
C LEU A 19 4.94 -23.50 -1.87
N ILE A 20 5.65 -22.49 -1.37
CA ILE A 20 6.56 -22.68 -0.25
C ILE A 20 5.79 -22.44 1.05
N ARG A 21 5.84 -23.45 1.92
CA ARG A 21 5.19 -23.46 3.25
C ARG A 21 6.30 -23.33 4.29
N PHE A 22 6.29 -22.26 5.08
CA PHE A 22 7.13 -22.15 6.27
C PHE A 22 6.26 -22.46 7.50
N ASP A 23 6.81 -23.26 8.41
CA ASP A 23 6.09 -23.93 9.50
C ASP A 23 5.73 -22.96 10.64
N ILE A 24 4.92 -21.94 10.34
CA ILE A 24 4.28 -21.07 11.31
C ILE A 24 2.79 -21.43 11.28
N ASP A 25 2.43 -22.43 12.08
CA ASP A 25 1.07 -22.83 12.43
C ASP A 25 0.15 -23.33 11.30
N ASN A 26 0.69 -23.69 10.12
CA ASN A 26 -0.06 -24.29 8.98
C ASN A 26 -1.14 -23.40 8.33
N GLN A 27 -1.19 -22.10 8.60
CA GLN A 27 -2.33 -21.28 8.15
C GLN A 27 -2.12 -20.51 6.85
N LEU A 28 -0.88 -20.29 6.39
CA LEU A 28 -0.62 -19.52 5.16
C LEU A 28 0.61 -20.06 4.39
N PRO A 29 0.55 -20.18 3.05
CA PRO A 29 1.76 -20.22 2.25
C PRO A 29 2.44 -18.85 2.35
N LEU A 30 3.77 -18.81 2.37
CA LEU A 30 4.50 -17.53 2.44
C LEU A 30 4.91 -17.02 1.05
N GLU A 31 4.99 -17.93 0.07
CA GLU A 31 5.55 -17.63 -1.25
C GLU A 31 4.92 -18.52 -2.34
N ILE A 32 4.69 -17.91 -3.51
CA ILE A 32 4.36 -18.62 -4.75
C ILE A 32 5.58 -18.55 -5.65
N ASP A 33 6.15 -19.71 -5.95
CA ASP A 33 7.32 -19.85 -6.82
C ASP A 33 6.93 -20.32 -8.22
N TYR A 34 7.74 -19.95 -9.20
CA TYR A 34 7.76 -20.53 -10.53
C TYR A 34 9.09 -21.20 -10.78
N ALA A 35 9.07 -22.51 -10.99
CA ALA A 35 10.26 -23.32 -11.28
C ALA A 35 10.27 -23.71 -12.76
N PRO A 36 10.84 -22.91 -13.68
CA PRO A 36 10.94 -23.28 -15.10
C PRO A 36 11.89 -24.47 -15.30
N GLU A 37 11.81 -25.14 -16.45
CA GLU A 37 12.58 -26.37 -16.71
C GLU A 37 14.11 -26.14 -16.73
N ASN A 38 14.57 -24.95 -17.10
CA ASN A 38 15.98 -24.66 -17.37
C ASN A 38 16.54 -23.45 -16.59
N GLU A 39 15.82 -22.95 -15.58
CA GLU A 39 16.33 -21.89 -14.71
C GLU A 39 16.05 -22.20 -13.23
N GLU A 40 16.77 -21.50 -12.36
CA GLU A 40 16.48 -21.52 -10.94
C GLU A 40 15.03 -21.05 -10.68
N PRO A 41 14.31 -21.70 -9.75
CA PRO A 41 13.03 -21.22 -9.30
C PRO A 41 13.11 -19.77 -8.85
N PHE A 42 12.04 -19.03 -9.09
CA PHE A 42 11.94 -17.67 -8.66
C PHE A 42 10.61 -17.38 -8.03
N GLU A 43 10.65 -16.52 -7.02
CA GLU A 43 9.48 -15.94 -6.41
C GLU A 43 8.64 -15.24 -7.48
N VAL A 44 7.37 -15.58 -7.57
CA VAL A 44 6.38 -14.89 -8.40
C VAL A 44 5.66 -13.83 -7.57
N TYR A 45 5.43 -14.15 -6.30
CA TYR A 45 4.67 -13.33 -5.40
C TYR A 45 4.97 -13.66 -3.94
N ASN A 46 5.55 -12.70 -3.24
CA ASN A 46 5.47 -12.62 -1.78
C ASN A 46 4.08 -12.07 -1.43
N PHE A 47 3.41 -12.62 -0.42
CA PHE A 47 2.10 -12.10 0.01
C PHE A 47 2.14 -10.64 0.52
N SER A 48 3.33 -10.00 0.53
CA SER A 48 3.58 -8.56 0.73
C SER A 48 3.51 -7.66 -0.53
N ARG A 49 3.09 -8.16 -1.70
CA ARG A 49 2.85 -7.39 -2.96
C ARG A 49 4.09 -6.84 -3.68
N ASP A 50 5.03 -7.69 -4.09
CA ASP A 50 6.08 -7.25 -5.02
C ASP A 50 5.73 -7.53 -6.49
N TYR A 51 5.29 -6.47 -7.19
CA TYR A 51 4.90 -6.51 -8.61
C TYR A 51 6.06 -6.80 -9.59
N TYR A 52 7.31 -6.72 -9.12
CA TYR A 52 8.51 -6.90 -9.96
C TYR A 52 8.55 -8.27 -10.64
N TYR A 53 8.17 -9.32 -9.92
CA TYR A 53 8.25 -10.71 -10.39
C TYR A 53 7.11 -11.11 -11.34
N LEU A 54 5.98 -10.39 -11.30
CA LEU A 54 4.87 -10.59 -12.24
C LEU A 54 5.26 -10.29 -13.69
N LYS A 55 6.25 -9.42 -13.91
CA LYS A 55 6.77 -9.16 -15.26
C LYS A 55 7.63 -10.30 -15.77
N ARG A 56 8.36 -11.00 -14.90
CA ARG A 56 9.19 -12.15 -15.29
C ARG A 56 8.33 -13.34 -15.67
N ILE A 57 7.23 -13.58 -14.96
CA ILE A 57 6.38 -14.74 -15.27
C ILE A 57 5.64 -14.63 -16.62
N SER A 58 5.42 -13.42 -17.15
CA SER A 58 4.79 -13.25 -18.46
C SER A 58 5.64 -13.80 -19.62
N GLU A 59 6.92 -14.11 -19.38
CA GLU A 59 7.78 -14.82 -20.34
C GLU A 59 7.44 -16.32 -20.42
N TYR A 60 6.76 -16.87 -19.41
CA TYR A 60 6.53 -18.30 -19.23
C TYR A 60 5.07 -18.73 -19.32
N VAL A 61 4.13 -17.79 -19.21
CA VAL A 61 2.69 -18.05 -19.27
C VAL A 61 2.00 -17.10 -20.23
N THR A 62 0.89 -17.53 -20.83
CA THR A 62 0.05 -16.68 -21.69
C THR A 62 -0.60 -15.55 -20.90
N ASN A 63 -1.07 -14.51 -21.60
CA ASN A 63 -1.83 -13.41 -20.98
C ASN A 63 -3.08 -13.90 -20.25
N ASP A 64 -3.78 -14.89 -20.79
CA ASP A 64 -4.97 -15.47 -20.13
C ASP A 64 -4.59 -16.20 -18.85
N GLN A 65 -3.51 -16.99 -18.87
CA GLN A 65 -2.96 -17.63 -17.68
C GLN A 65 -2.50 -16.61 -16.64
N LEU A 66 -1.88 -15.50 -17.06
CA LEU A 66 -1.47 -14.40 -16.20
C LEU A 66 -2.68 -13.72 -15.54
N ASN A 67 -3.75 -13.47 -16.31
CA ASN A 67 -4.99 -12.91 -15.78
C ASN A 67 -5.64 -13.83 -14.74
N VAL A 68 -5.68 -15.13 -15.00
CA VAL A 68 -6.19 -16.13 -14.05
C VAL A 68 -5.31 -16.18 -12.79
N LEU A 69 -3.98 -16.12 -12.93
CA LEU A 69 -3.05 -16.05 -11.82
C LEU A 69 -3.32 -14.83 -10.94
N LEU A 70 -3.41 -13.64 -11.54
CA LEU A 70 -3.70 -12.40 -10.83
C LEU A 70 -5.05 -12.46 -10.11
N PHE A 71 -6.07 -13.02 -10.75
CA PHE A 71 -7.37 -13.22 -10.13
C PHE A 71 -7.27 -14.13 -8.90
N LEU A 72 -6.57 -15.26 -9.00
CA LEU A 72 -6.42 -16.21 -7.89
C LEU A 72 -5.61 -15.64 -6.72
N ILE A 73 -4.54 -14.91 -7.00
CA ILE A 73 -3.73 -14.23 -5.98
C ILE A 73 -4.60 -13.19 -5.26
N ASN A 74 -5.34 -12.37 -6.01
CA ASN A 74 -6.24 -11.37 -5.42
C ASN A 74 -7.36 -12.02 -4.61
N GLN A 75 -7.96 -13.10 -5.10
CA GLN A 75 -8.97 -13.87 -4.37
C GLN A 75 -8.40 -14.44 -3.06
N TRP A 76 -7.22 -15.06 -3.11
CA TRP A 76 -6.56 -15.59 -1.92
C TRP A 76 -6.28 -14.50 -0.89
N ASN A 77 -5.73 -13.37 -1.34
CA ASN A 77 -5.48 -12.20 -0.52
C ASN A 77 -6.77 -11.67 0.12
N ASP A 78 -7.84 -11.61 -0.65
CA ASP A 78 -9.14 -11.17 -0.18
C ASP A 78 -9.81 -12.15 0.80
N GLU A 79 -9.42 -13.42 0.81
CA GLU A 79 -9.99 -14.42 1.71
C GLU A 79 -9.15 -14.62 2.98
N HIS A 80 -7.83 -14.38 2.90
CA HIS A 80 -6.88 -14.70 3.98
C HIS A 80 -6.14 -13.50 4.55
N PHE A 81 -6.02 -12.42 3.77
CA PHE A 81 -5.32 -11.19 4.16
C PHE A 81 -6.25 -9.98 4.34
N LYS A 82 -7.54 -10.08 3.95
CA LYS A 82 -8.53 -9.01 4.16
C LYS A 82 -8.91 -8.73 5.61
N THR A 83 -8.33 -9.40 6.60
CA THR A 83 -8.67 -9.15 8.02
C THR A 83 -7.49 -9.07 8.99
N ASN A 84 -6.23 -9.24 8.58
CA ASN A 84 -5.09 -9.19 9.51
C ASN A 84 -4.10 -8.03 9.29
N ASN A 85 -4.39 -7.09 8.39
CA ASN A 85 -3.67 -5.81 8.39
C ASN A 85 -4.40 -4.82 9.31
N PRO A 86 -3.98 -4.66 10.59
CA PRO A 86 -4.64 -3.76 11.52
C PRO A 86 -4.57 -2.29 11.05
N PHE A 87 -3.63 -1.96 10.15
CA PHE A 87 -3.46 -0.61 9.62
C PHE A 87 -4.41 -0.27 8.48
N LYS A 88 -4.99 -1.28 7.79
CA LYS A 88 -5.83 -1.07 6.60
C LYS A 88 -7.00 -0.14 6.88
N LYS A 89 -7.65 -0.32 8.04
CA LYS A 89 -8.74 0.56 8.46
C LYS A 89 -8.29 2.03 8.51
N TYR A 90 -7.17 2.31 9.16
CA TYR A 90 -6.65 3.67 9.29
C TYR A 90 -6.29 4.29 7.94
N THR A 91 -5.75 3.50 7.01
CA THR A 91 -5.40 3.99 5.67
C THR A 91 -6.60 4.19 4.77
N ASP A 92 -7.63 3.33 4.88
CA ASP A 92 -8.89 3.49 4.15
C ASP A 92 -9.64 4.74 4.68
N ASP A 93 -9.76 4.88 6.00
CA ASP A 93 -10.38 6.04 6.66
C ASP A 93 -9.64 7.35 6.29
N LEU A 94 -8.29 7.29 6.18
CA LEU A 94 -7.48 8.41 5.71
C LEU A 94 -7.79 8.78 4.26
N ALA A 95 -7.89 7.79 3.36
CA ALA A 95 -8.19 8.02 1.96
C ALA A 95 -9.56 8.70 1.78
N ASP A 96 -10.58 8.23 2.50
CA ASP A 96 -11.92 8.81 2.50
C ASP A 96 -11.93 10.24 3.06
N THR A 97 -11.15 10.48 4.12
CA THR A 97 -10.97 11.81 4.72
C THR A 97 -10.32 12.78 3.72
N LEU A 98 -9.23 12.37 3.06
CA LEU A 98 -8.55 13.20 2.07
C LEU A 98 -9.47 13.50 0.87
N LEU A 99 -10.22 12.51 0.38
CA LEU A 99 -11.21 12.71 -0.69
C LEU A 99 -12.29 13.72 -0.28
N SER A 100 -12.82 13.59 0.93
CA SER A 100 -13.85 14.50 1.46
C SER A 100 -13.33 15.92 1.64
N LYS A 101 -12.12 16.08 2.20
CA LYS A 101 -11.46 17.39 2.36
C LYS A 101 -11.16 18.02 0.99
N ASN A 102 -10.66 17.25 0.03
CA ASN A 102 -10.37 17.76 -1.31
C ASN A 102 -11.65 18.21 -2.05
N LYS A 103 -12.79 17.54 -1.83
CA LYS A 103 -14.10 18.00 -2.34
C LYS A 103 -14.57 19.29 -1.67
N ALA A 104 -14.37 19.43 -0.36
CA ALA A 104 -14.84 20.59 0.40
C ALA A 104 -14.00 21.86 0.19
N TYR A 105 -12.67 21.72 0.13
CA TYR A 105 -11.73 22.84 0.10
C TYR A 105 -10.99 22.99 -1.24
N GLY A 106 -11.25 22.08 -2.19
CA GLY A 106 -10.46 21.94 -3.41
C GLY A 106 -9.03 21.49 -3.15
N ASP A 107 -8.21 21.50 -4.20
CA ASP A 107 -6.80 21.13 -4.17
C ASP A 107 -5.91 22.23 -3.53
N SER A 108 -6.30 22.67 -2.34
CA SER A 108 -5.71 23.82 -1.64
C SER A 108 -4.26 23.59 -1.21
N PHE A 109 -3.89 22.33 -0.94
CA PHE A 109 -2.52 21.96 -0.58
C PHE A 109 -1.57 22.12 -1.77
N THR A 110 -1.88 21.50 -2.91
CA THR A 110 -1.12 21.64 -4.17
C THR A 110 -0.99 23.11 -4.56
N LYS A 111 -2.10 23.86 -4.57
CA LYS A 111 -2.09 25.30 -4.84
C LYS A 111 -1.17 26.11 -3.90
N SER A 112 -1.00 25.68 -2.66
CA SER A 112 -0.10 26.34 -1.72
C SER A 112 1.35 26.07 -2.08
N ILE A 113 1.68 24.85 -2.50
CA ILE A 113 3.03 24.51 -2.97
C ILE A 113 3.32 25.23 -4.29
N ASP A 114 2.39 25.27 -5.24
CA ASP A 114 2.56 25.99 -6.51
C ASP A 114 2.87 27.48 -6.28
N LYS A 115 2.26 28.07 -5.26
CA LYS A 115 2.39 29.50 -4.95
C LYS A 115 3.62 29.84 -4.12
N TYR A 116 3.96 29.02 -3.12
CA TYR A 116 4.95 29.34 -2.10
C TYR A 116 6.16 28.38 -2.07
N GLY A 117 6.14 27.36 -2.92
CA GLY A 117 7.21 26.39 -3.10
C GLY A 117 7.18 25.21 -2.12
N LEU A 118 8.14 24.30 -2.31
CA LEU A 118 8.35 23.10 -1.49
C LEU A 118 8.47 23.35 0.03
N PRO A 119 8.97 24.51 0.54
CA PRO A 119 9.01 24.77 1.99
C PRO A 119 7.65 24.67 2.69
N VAL A 120 6.53 24.84 1.97
CA VAL A 120 5.17 24.64 2.50
C VAL A 120 4.99 23.26 3.13
N ILE A 121 5.62 22.23 2.54
CA ILE A 121 5.54 20.84 3.05
C ILE A 121 6.08 20.79 4.49
N GLY A 122 7.28 21.34 4.70
CA GLY A 122 7.92 21.37 6.02
C GLY A 122 7.13 22.20 7.02
N ILE A 123 6.59 23.35 6.61
CA ILE A 123 5.76 24.21 7.47
C ILE A 123 4.51 23.47 7.95
N ARG A 124 3.74 22.86 7.04
CA ARG A 124 2.49 22.18 7.41
C ARG A 124 2.71 20.95 8.29
N LEU A 125 3.78 20.20 8.04
CA LEU A 125 4.14 19.06 8.89
C LEU A 125 4.62 19.54 10.27
N SER A 126 5.38 20.64 10.34
CA SER A 126 5.81 21.25 11.60
C SER A 126 4.63 21.73 12.44
N ASP A 127 3.63 22.39 11.82
CA ASP A 127 2.41 22.82 12.51
C ASP A 127 1.71 21.64 13.21
N LYS A 128 1.62 20.49 12.54
CA LYS A 128 1.01 19.27 13.09
C LYS A 128 1.87 18.62 14.16
N TYR A 129 3.19 18.56 13.96
CA TYR A 129 4.12 18.05 14.97
C TYR A 129 4.07 18.87 16.27
N ASN A 130 4.14 20.21 16.17
CA ASN A 130 4.07 21.09 17.32
C ASN A 130 2.76 20.92 18.10
N ARG A 131 1.64 20.67 17.40
CA ARG A 131 0.36 20.35 18.04
C ARG A 131 0.41 19.01 18.77
N ILE A 132 1.00 17.97 18.18
CA ILE A 132 1.19 16.68 18.86
C ILE A 132 1.99 16.88 20.16
N GLU A 133 3.10 17.62 20.11
CA GLU A 133 3.90 17.92 21.30
C GLU A 133 3.10 18.65 22.38
N HIS A 134 2.29 19.65 21.99
CA HIS A 134 1.43 20.38 22.92
C HIS A 134 0.43 19.45 23.62
N LEU A 135 -0.34 18.66 22.85
CA LEU A 135 -1.39 17.78 23.39
C LEU A 135 -0.81 16.71 24.33
N ILE A 136 0.34 16.14 23.98
CA ILE A 136 1.03 15.12 24.80
C ILE A 136 1.58 15.75 26.08
N THR A 137 2.29 16.88 25.97
CA THR A 137 2.97 17.51 27.12
C THR A 137 1.96 17.98 28.18
N ASN A 138 0.79 18.45 27.74
CA ASN A 138 -0.24 18.98 28.63
C ASN A 138 -1.26 17.92 29.07
N ASN A 139 -1.15 16.66 28.63
CA ASN A 139 -2.19 15.63 28.81
C ASN A 139 -3.58 16.05 28.29
N GLU A 140 -3.61 16.93 27.29
CA GLU A 140 -4.82 17.46 26.65
C GLU A 140 -5.08 16.66 25.38
N PHE A 141 -5.60 15.43 25.49
CA PHE A 141 -5.84 14.56 24.31
C PHE A 141 -6.95 15.08 23.36
N LYS A 142 -7.57 16.21 23.70
CA LYS A 142 -8.54 16.93 22.87
C LYS A 142 -8.50 18.42 23.20
N GLU A 143 -8.33 19.26 22.18
CA GLU A 143 -8.35 20.72 22.29
C GLU A 143 -9.09 21.32 21.08
N ASN A 144 -10.08 22.19 21.31
CA ASN A 144 -10.83 22.86 20.23
C ASN A 144 -11.39 21.90 19.15
N ASP A 145 -12.01 20.81 19.60
CA ASP A 145 -12.59 19.74 18.77
C ASP A 145 -11.62 18.87 17.93
N GLU A 146 -10.31 19.13 17.93
CA GLU A 146 -9.30 18.28 17.31
C GLU A 146 -8.62 17.40 18.37
N SER A 147 -8.75 16.08 18.25
CA SER A 147 -8.08 15.12 19.15
C SER A 147 -6.62 14.85 18.75
N LEU A 148 -5.84 14.25 19.65
CA LEU A 148 -4.51 13.73 19.31
C LEU A 148 -4.58 12.72 18.15
N ALA A 149 -5.63 11.87 18.12
CA ALA A 149 -5.83 10.90 17.04
C ALA A 149 -6.10 11.59 15.70
N ASP A 150 -6.92 12.65 15.69
CA ASP A 150 -7.17 13.45 14.49
C ASP A 150 -5.90 14.14 14.01
N THR A 151 -5.09 14.65 14.94
CA THR A 151 -3.82 15.33 14.62
C THR A 151 -2.80 14.34 14.01
N LEU A 152 -2.74 13.11 14.52
CA LEU A 152 -1.92 12.04 13.95
C LEU A 152 -2.40 11.63 12.54
N LEU A 153 -3.72 11.51 12.34
CA LEU A 153 -4.30 11.22 11.03
C LEU A 153 -4.04 12.35 10.03
N ASP A 154 -4.17 13.60 10.47
CA ASP A 154 -3.86 14.78 9.66
C ASP A 154 -2.38 14.81 9.26
N THR A 155 -1.48 14.45 10.18
CA THR A 155 -0.04 14.36 9.90
C THR A 155 0.22 13.35 8.78
N ALA A 156 -0.37 12.15 8.87
CA ALA A 156 -0.30 11.14 7.81
C ALA A 156 -0.90 11.67 6.49
N GLY A 157 -2.02 12.38 6.55
CA GLY A 157 -2.66 13.01 5.39
C GLY A 157 -1.77 14.03 4.68
N TYR A 158 -1.16 14.95 5.43
CA TYR A 158 -0.23 15.95 4.86
C TYR A 158 1.01 15.30 4.25
N SER A 159 1.54 14.22 4.85
CA SER A 159 2.63 13.45 4.24
C SER A 159 2.23 12.80 2.92
N ILE A 160 1.02 12.22 2.84
CA ILE A 160 0.51 11.60 1.60
C ILE A 160 0.23 12.65 0.52
N LEU A 161 -0.34 13.80 0.88
CA LEU A 161 -0.55 14.91 -0.06
C LEU A 161 0.77 15.43 -0.63
N ALA A 162 1.80 15.58 0.22
CA ALA A 162 3.15 15.95 -0.22
C ALA A 162 3.74 14.90 -1.17
N LEU A 163 3.65 13.62 -0.82
CA LEU A 163 4.12 12.53 -1.69
C LEU A 163 3.42 12.53 -3.04
N LYS A 164 2.09 12.69 -3.06
CA LYS A 164 1.29 12.80 -4.30
C LYS A 164 1.80 13.96 -5.16
N TYR A 165 1.98 15.15 -4.57
CA TYR A 165 2.50 16.32 -5.27
C TYR A 165 3.86 16.02 -5.91
N LEU A 166 4.81 15.49 -5.14
CA LEU A 166 6.15 15.18 -5.62
C LEU A 166 6.14 14.16 -6.77
N LYS A 167 5.25 13.16 -6.70
CA LYS A 167 5.10 12.14 -7.74
C LYS A 167 4.48 12.70 -9.03
N GLU A 168 3.54 13.63 -8.91
CA GLU A 168 2.91 14.26 -10.07
C GLU A 168 3.82 15.30 -10.75
N HIS A 169 4.77 15.88 -10.00
CA HIS A 169 5.68 16.95 -10.46
C HIS A 169 7.15 16.51 -10.52
N GLU A 170 7.42 15.20 -10.51
CA GLU A 170 8.78 14.62 -10.44
C GLU A 170 9.70 15.18 -11.56
N ASN A 171 9.16 15.33 -12.77
CA ASN A 171 9.89 15.87 -13.93
C ASN A 171 10.22 17.37 -13.86
N GLU A 172 9.52 18.13 -13.02
CA GLU A 172 9.69 19.57 -12.86
C GLU A 172 10.68 19.88 -11.72
N ILE A 173 10.66 19.05 -10.68
CA ILE A 173 11.52 19.19 -9.51
C ILE A 173 12.96 18.76 -9.83
N SER A 174 13.18 17.71 -10.62
CA SER A 174 14.52 17.22 -10.98
C SER A 174 15.31 18.14 -11.93
N LYS A 175 14.75 19.28 -12.35
CA LYS A 175 15.39 20.24 -13.26
C LYS A 175 16.00 21.46 -12.56
N ASN A 176 15.80 21.59 -11.25
CA ASN A 176 16.41 22.62 -10.40
C ASN A 176 17.51 22.03 -9.51
#